data_AF-A0A6I1W1P9-F1
#
_entry.id   AF-A0A6I1W1P9-F1
#
_cell.length_a   1.000
_cell.length_b   1.000
_cell.length_c   1.000
_cell.angle_alpha   90.00
_cell.angle_beta   90.00
_cell.angle_gamma   90.00
#
_symmetry.space_group_name_H-M   'P 1'
#
loop_
_entity.id
_entity.type
_entity.pdbx_description
1 polymer ?
#
loop_
_entity_poly.entity_id
_entity_poly.type
_entity_poly.pdbx_seq_one_letter_code
_entity_poly.pdbx_strand_id
1 'polypeptide(L)'
;GKILGIDADVCRAVAAAVFGDASKVKFSQLNAKERFTALQSGEIDILSRNTTMTSSRDAGMGMKFPGFIAYYDGVGFLVNKKLGVKSAKELDGATLCILA
;
A
#
# COMPACT_ATOMS: atom_id res chain seq x y z
N GLY A 1 18.82 -1.08 -6.68
CA GLY A 1 18.88 -1.90 -5.45
C GLY A 1 17.84 -3.01 -5.52
N LYS A 2 17.98 -4.07 -4.73
CA LYS A 2 16.99 -5.15 -4.62
C LYS A 2 15.79 -4.67 -3.80
N ILE A 3 14.57 -4.77 -4.33
CA ILE A 3 13.35 -4.41 -3.59
C ILE A 3 13.02 -5.52 -2.60
N LEU A 4 12.79 -5.19 -1.33
CA LEU A 4 12.52 -6.12 -0.24
C LEU A 4 11.31 -5.64 0.56
N GLY A 5 10.64 -6.56 1.26
CA GLY A 5 9.50 -6.25 2.12
C GLY A 5 8.27 -7.11 1.79
N ILE A 6 7.28 -7.05 2.69
CA ILE A 6 6.08 -7.90 2.67
C ILE A 6 5.37 -7.83 1.31
N ASP A 7 5.10 -6.63 0.80
CA ASP A 7 4.45 -6.42 -0.50
C ASP A 7 5.27 -6.98 -1.68
N ALA A 8 6.61 -6.86 -1.61
CA ALA A 8 7.48 -7.38 -2.66
C ALA A 8 7.45 -8.92 -2.67
N ASP A 9 7.34 -9.54 -1.49
CA ASP A 9 7.25 -10.99 -1.35
C ASP A 9 5.87 -11.53 -1.78
N VAL A 10 4.79 -10.76 -1.63
CA VAL A 10 3.49 -11.07 -2.24
C VAL A 10 3.62 -11.16 -3.77
N CYS A 11 4.26 -10.17 -4.41
CA CYS A 11 4.47 -10.20 -5.86
C CYS A 11 5.34 -11.39 -6.30
N ARG A 12 6.37 -11.75 -5.52
CA ARG A 12 7.19 -12.94 -5.77
C ARG A 12 6.42 -14.24 -5.61
N ALA A 13 5.52 -14.32 -4.62
CA ALA A 13 4.67 -15.48 -4.41
C ALA A 13 3.73 -15.71 -5.61
N VAL A 14 3.16 -14.63 -6.15
CA VAL A 14 2.36 -14.72 -7.39
C VAL A 14 3.21 -15.15 -8.58
N ALA A 15 4.41 -14.57 -8.75
CA ALA A 15 5.33 -14.97 -9.81
C ALA A 15 5.73 -16.46 -9.73
N ALA A 16 6.01 -16.95 -8.51
CA ALA A 16 6.29 -18.37 -8.28
C ALA A 16 5.08 -19.25 -8.61
N ALA A 17 3.86 -18.82 -8.26
CA ALA A 17 2.64 -19.57 -8.54
C ALA A 17 2.30 -19.64 -10.04
N VAL A 18 2.56 -18.56 -10.79
CA VAL A 18 2.25 -18.48 -12.23
C VAL A 18 3.36 -19.07 -13.09
N PHE A 19 4.62 -18.80 -12.76
CA PHE A 19 5.78 -19.13 -13.61
C PHE A 19 6.68 -20.24 -13.05
N GLY A 20 6.44 -20.72 -11.82
CA GLY A 20 7.35 -21.63 -11.13
C GLY A 20 8.65 -20.98 -10.66
N ASP A 21 8.80 -19.67 -10.80
CA ASP A 21 10.02 -18.93 -10.50
C ASP A 21 9.71 -17.55 -9.89
N ALA A 22 10.05 -17.38 -8.60
CA ALA A 22 9.86 -16.14 -7.85
C ALA A 22 10.65 -14.94 -8.40
N SER A 23 11.66 -15.18 -9.25
CA SER A 23 12.47 -14.12 -9.87
C SER A 23 11.77 -13.48 -11.07
N LYS A 24 10.70 -14.08 -11.60
CA LYS A 24 9.91 -13.59 -12.75
C LYS A 24 8.96 -12.45 -12.37
N VAL A 25 9.51 -11.41 -11.76
CA VAL A 25 8.79 -10.21 -11.35
C VAL A 25 9.60 -8.96 -11.72
N LYS A 26 8.94 -7.98 -12.31
CA LYS A 26 9.49 -6.64 -12.54
C LYS A 26 8.72 -5.66 -11.67
N PHE A 27 9.44 -4.81 -10.95
CA PHE A 27 8.84 -3.83 -10.06
C PHE A 27 8.84 -2.44 -10.68
N SER A 28 7.68 -1.79 -10.68
CA SER A 28 7.52 -0.36 -10.99
C SER A 28 7.44 0.44 -9.70
N GLN A 29 8.22 1.51 -9.60
CA GLN A 29 8.19 2.40 -8.42
C GLN A 29 7.11 3.46 -8.64
N LEU A 30 6.03 3.36 -7.85
CA LEU A 30 4.87 4.23 -7.99
C LEU A 30 4.63 5.00 -6.69
N ASN A 31 4.33 6.29 -6.82
CA ASN A 31 3.85 7.13 -5.73
C ASN A 31 2.36 6.86 -5.42
N ALA A 32 1.83 7.49 -4.36
CA ALA A 32 0.47 7.22 -3.90
C ALA A 32 -0.63 7.71 -4.87
N LYS A 33 -0.33 8.71 -5.70
CA LYS A 33 -1.27 9.33 -6.66
C LYS A 33 -1.37 8.53 -7.95
N GLU A 34 -0.25 8.09 -8.49
CA GLU A 34 -0.20 7.44 -9.81
C GLU A 34 -0.50 5.93 -9.79
N ARG A 35 -0.38 5.28 -8.63
CA ARG A 35 -0.50 3.80 -8.52
C ARG A 35 -1.79 3.22 -9.06
N PHE A 36 -2.90 3.95 -8.96
CA PHE A 36 -4.19 3.48 -9.43
C PHE A 36 -4.32 3.62 -10.95
N THR A 37 -3.87 4.75 -11.49
CA THR A 37 -3.82 4.97 -12.95
C THR A 37 -2.92 3.94 -13.62
N ALA A 38 -1.77 3.61 -13.03
CA ALA A 38 -0.85 2.59 -13.56
C ALA A 38 -1.50 1.19 -13.61
N LEU A 39 -2.33 0.84 -12.62
CA LEU A 39 -3.09 -0.41 -12.65
C LEU A 39 -4.21 -0.37 -13.69
N GLN A 40 -4.93 0.76 -13.77
CA GLN A 40 -6.04 0.93 -14.72
C GLN A 40 -5.57 0.96 -16.18
N SER A 41 -4.38 1.49 -16.46
CA SER A 41 -3.80 1.54 -17.80
C SER A 41 -3.19 0.21 -18.24
N GLY A 42 -3.00 -0.73 -17.32
CA GLY A 42 -2.25 -1.97 -17.57
C GLY A 42 -0.74 -1.79 -17.62
N GLU A 43 -0.20 -0.67 -17.11
CA GLU A 43 1.26 -0.51 -16.93
C GLU A 43 1.81 -1.53 -15.93
N ILE A 44 1.00 -1.88 -14.92
CA ILE A 44 1.27 -2.96 -13.97
C ILE A 44 0.13 -3.98 -13.98
N ASP A 45 0.46 -5.25 -13.77
CA ASP A 45 -0.53 -6.32 -13.69
C ASP A 45 -1.14 -6.45 -12.29
N ILE A 46 -0.36 -6.15 -11.24
CA ILE A 46 -0.75 -6.32 -9.83
C ILE A 46 -0.22 -5.15 -9.00
N LEU A 47 -1.07 -4.62 -8.11
CA LEU A 47 -0.71 -3.61 -7.12
C LEU A 47 -0.67 -4.19 -5.70
N SER A 48 0.48 -4.74 -5.29
CA SER A 48 0.78 -4.99 -3.87
C SER A 48 1.67 -3.86 -3.34
N ARG A 49 1.08 -2.91 -2.60
CA ARG A 49 1.76 -1.70 -2.11
C ARG A 49 0.94 -1.00 -1.03
N ASN A 50 0.91 -1.54 0.19
CA ASN A 50 0.24 -0.95 1.37
C ASN A 50 -1.08 -0.21 1.06
N THR A 51 -1.94 -0.82 0.23
CA THR A 51 -3.15 -0.22 -0.32
C THR A 51 -4.37 -0.74 0.43
N THR A 52 -5.04 0.13 1.18
CA THR A 52 -6.27 -0.22 1.90
C THR A 52 -7.41 -0.54 0.92
N MET A 53 -8.12 -1.64 1.16
CA MET A 53 -9.39 -1.93 0.48
C MET A 53 -10.49 -1.04 1.06
N THR A 54 -11.17 -0.26 0.21
CA THR A 54 -12.32 0.58 0.61
C THR A 54 -13.44 0.40 -0.41
N SER A 55 -14.70 0.62 0.01
CA SER A 55 -15.85 0.48 -0.89
C SER A 55 -15.74 1.37 -2.13
N SER A 56 -15.25 2.60 -1.96
CA SER A 56 -15.02 3.54 -3.06
C SER A 56 -14.00 3.05 -4.08
N ARG A 57 -12.93 2.37 -3.63
CA ARG A 57 -11.89 1.81 -4.52
C ARG A 57 -12.42 0.60 -5.29
N ASP A 58 -13.14 -0.29 -4.62
CA ASP A 58 -13.64 -1.54 -5.21
C ASP A 58 -14.87 -1.34 -6.13
N ALA A 59 -15.77 -0.41 -5.78
CA ALA A 59 -16.96 -0.12 -6.59
C ALA A 59 -16.72 1.00 -7.62
N GLY A 60 -15.92 2.02 -7.28
CA GLY A 60 -15.86 3.27 -8.04
C GLY A 60 -14.67 3.42 -8.98
N MET A 61 -13.58 2.69 -8.78
CA MET A 61 -12.34 2.88 -9.54
C MET A 61 -12.02 1.73 -10.51
N GLY A 62 -12.96 0.80 -10.70
CA GLY A 62 -12.76 -0.36 -11.58
C GLY A 62 -11.68 -1.33 -11.12
N MET A 63 -11.17 -1.16 -9.89
CA MET A 63 -10.22 -2.08 -9.28
C MET A 63 -10.97 -3.27 -8.68
N LYS A 64 -10.33 -4.44 -8.68
CA LYS A 64 -10.81 -5.61 -7.97
C LYS A 64 -9.80 -6.03 -6.93
N PHE A 65 -10.25 -6.07 -5.68
CA PHE A 65 -9.48 -6.66 -4.60
C PHE A 65 -9.79 -8.16 -4.53
N PRO A 66 -8.79 -9.06 -4.58
CA PRO A 66 -9.02 -10.50 -4.68
C PRO A 66 -9.54 -11.15 -3.38
N GLY A 67 -10.04 -10.36 -2.41
CA GLY A 67 -10.50 -10.83 -1.09
C GLY A 67 -9.38 -11.24 -0.13
N PHE A 68 -8.17 -11.49 -0.62
CA PHE A 68 -6.98 -11.71 0.20
C PHE A 68 -6.47 -10.40 0.80
N ILE A 69 -6.31 -10.37 2.13
CA ILE A 69 -5.72 -9.25 2.86
C ILE A 69 -4.33 -9.67 3.34
N ALA A 70 -3.29 -9.07 2.76
CA ALA A 70 -1.90 -9.34 3.14
C ALA A 70 -1.57 -8.83 4.56
N TYR A 71 -2.22 -7.74 4.98
CA TYR A 71 -1.98 -7.11 6.28
C TYR A 71 -3.19 -6.25 6.70
N TYR A 72 -3.66 -6.43 7.94
CA TYR A 72 -4.69 -5.59 8.55
C TYR A 72 -4.02 -4.48 9.38
N ASP A 73 -4.36 -3.22 9.10
CA ASP A 73 -3.76 -2.05 9.74
C ASP A 73 -4.80 -0.99 10.14
N GLY A 74 -4.37 0.00 10.91
CA GLY A 74 -5.15 1.16 11.30
C GLY A 74 -4.35 2.47 11.19
N VAL A 75 -5.06 3.58 11.00
CA VAL A 75 -4.43 4.91 11.00
C VAL A 75 -4.05 5.28 12.43
N GLY A 76 -2.80 5.72 12.61
CA GLY A 76 -2.26 6.18 13.89
C GLY A 76 -1.47 7.48 13.76
N PHE A 77 -1.07 8.03 14.90
CA PHE A 77 -0.25 9.25 14.98
C PHE A 77 1.09 8.91 15.62
N LEU A 78 2.18 9.43 15.03
CA LEU A 78 3.51 9.36 15.61
C LEU A 78 3.91 10.75 16.08
N VAL A 79 4.27 10.88 17.36
CA VAL A 79 4.68 12.14 17.99
C VAL A 79 6.05 12.01 18.63
N ASN A 80 6.78 13.13 18.74
CA ASN A 80 8.03 13.13 19.50
C ASN A 80 7.74 12.95 21.00
N LYS A 81 8.39 11.98 21.64
CA LYS A 81 8.20 11.67 23.06
C LYS A 81 8.37 12.88 23.99
N LYS A 82 9.21 13.86 23.61
CA LYS A 82 9.43 15.10 24.39
C LYS A 82 8.20 16.00 24.49
N LEU A 83 7.22 15.85 23.59
CA LEU A 83 5.97 16.63 23.62
C LEU A 83 5.03 16.18 24.74
N GLY A 84 5.27 15.03 25.37
CA GLY A 84 4.46 14.54 26.50
C GLY A 84 3.02 14.14 26.15
N VAL A 85 2.62 14.24 24.89
CA VAL A 85 1.30 13.84 24.36
C VAL A 85 1.10 12.34 24.51
N LYS A 86 -0.05 11.93 25.08
CA LYS A 86 -0.38 10.51 25.34
C LYS A 86 -1.55 10.00 24.50
N SER A 87 -2.29 10.89 23.89
CA SER A 87 -3.48 10.59 23.11
C SER A 87 -3.60 11.49 21.88
N ALA A 88 -4.12 10.94 20.79
CA ALA A 88 -4.46 11.72 19.60
C ALA A 88 -5.50 12.82 19.89
N LYS A 89 -6.29 12.68 20.96
CA LYS A 89 -7.26 13.70 21.39
C LYS A 89 -6.62 14.99 21.91
N GLU A 90 -5.33 14.95 22.23
CA GLU A 90 -4.56 16.11 22.70
C GLU A 90 -3.87 16.87 21.54
N LEU A 91 -4.12 16.46 20.28
CA LEU A 91 -3.52 17.06 19.09
C LEU A 91 -4.36 18.19 18.48
N ASP A 92 -5.34 18.72 19.21
CA ASP A 92 -6.12 19.85 18.73
C ASP A 92 -5.22 21.08 18.47
N GLY A 93 -5.40 21.71 17.30
CA GLY A 93 -4.55 22.82 16.83
C GLY A 93 -3.15 22.43 16.33
N ALA A 94 -2.75 21.16 16.39
CA ALA A 94 -1.44 20.73 15.89
C ALA A 94 -1.39 20.69 14.35
N THR A 95 -0.22 21.01 13.78
CA THR A 95 0.04 20.78 12.35
C THR A 95 0.44 19.32 12.13
N LEU A 96 -0.30 18.63 11.26
CA LEU A 96 -0.11 17.21 10.98
C LEU A 96 0.46 17.00 9.58
N CYS A 97 1.56 16.25 9.48
CA CYS A 97 2.10 15.83 8.19
C CYS A 97 1.36 14.58 7.70
N ILE A 98 0.89 14.61 6.47
CA ILE A 98 0.30 13.46 5.76
C ILE A 98 0.90 13.35 4.37
N LEU A 99 0.86 12.14 3.79
CA LEU A 99 1.21 11.95 2.39
C LEU A 99 0.04 12.43 1.51
N ALA A 100 0.31 13.42 0.65
CA ALA A 100 -0.65 13.95 -0.32
C ALA A 100 -0.71 13.11 -1.60
#